data_AF-A0A959CBB5-F1
#
_entry.id   AF-A0A959CBB5-F1
#
_cell.length_a   1.000
_cell.length_b   1.000
_cell.length_c   1.000
_cell.angle_alpha   90.00
_cell.angle_beta   90.00
_cell.angle_gamma   90.00
#
_symmetry.space_group_name_H-M   'P 1'
#
loop_
_entity.id
_entity.type
_entity.pdbx_description
1 polymer ?
#
loop_
_entity_poly.entity_id
_entity_poly.type
_entity_poly.pdbx_seq_one_letter_code
_entity_poly.pdbx_strand_id
1 'polypeptide(L)'
;VNSRMPHVTNISFKHVEGEGLMMTFNQHIAVSSGSACTSASLEPSYVLVAMGLGDDLAHSSIRFSLGRFTTEEDVDFAIRSVSEGVNHMRELSPIWEMYKDGVDLTKIEWSAH
;
A
#
# COMPACT_ATOMS: atom_id res chain seq x y z
N VAL A 1 13.75 -11.12 -10.94
CA VAL A 1 12.75 -11.55 -9.93
C VAL A 1 12.55 -13.07 -10.01
N ASN A 2 13.62 -13.87 -9.95
CA ASN A 2 13.54 -15.30 -10.29
C ASN A 2 13.35 -16.22 -9.08
N SER A 3 13.28 -15.66 -7.87
CA SER A 3 13.15 -16.40 -6.61
C SER A 3 12.17 -15.73 -5.66
N ARG A 4 10.92 -15.55 -6.11
CA ARG A 4 9.81 -15.10 -5.24
C ARG A 4 8.83 -16.25 -5.01
N MET A 5 8.11 -16.21 -3.89
CA MET A 5 6.90 -17.02 -3.75
C MET A 5 5.88 -16.60 -4.81
N PRO A 6 5.38 -17.53 -5.65
CA PRO A 6 4.55 -17.16 -6.80
C PRO A 6 3.20 -16.57 -6.37
N HIS A 7 2.69 -17.02 -5.22
CA HIS A 7 1.38 -16.66 -4.69
C HIS A 7 1.38 -15.43 -3.78
N VAL A 8 2.54 -14.80 -3.54
CA VAL A 8 2.63 -13.61 -2.67
C VAL A 8 3.28 -12.47 -3.44
N THR A 9 2.65 -11.30 -3.35
CA THR A 9 3.20 -10.03 -3.82
C THR A 9 2.91 -8.96 -2.76
N ASN A 10 3.93 -8.18 -2.38
CA ASN A 10 3.78 -7.02 -1.51
C ASN A 10 4.11 -5.76 -2.32
N ILE A 11 3.21 -4.78 -2.30
CA ILE A 11 3.29 -3.56 -3.11
C ILE A 11 3.11 -2.35 -2.19
N SER A 12 4.06 -1.42 -2.24
CA SER A 12 3.96 -0.13 -1.55
C SER A 12 3.47 0.96 -2.51
N PHE A 13 2.45 1.70 -2.10
CA PHE A 13 1.84 2.75 -2.91
C PHE A 13 2.30 4.12 -2.44
N LYS A 14 3.30 4.69 -3.13
CA LYS A 14 3.80 6.03 -2.79
C LYS A 14 2.69 7.09 -2.84
N HIS A 15 2.78 8.04 -1.92
CA HIS A 15 1.92 9.23 -1.82
C HIS A 15 0.45 8.91 -1.53
N VAL A 16 0.20 7.76 -0.91
CA VAL A 16 -1.11 7.28 -0.49
C VAL A 16 -1.01 6.79 0.95
N GLU A 17 -2.01 7.10 1.77
CA GLU A 17 -2.13 6.56 3.13
C GLU A 17 -2.72 5.14 3.06
N GLY A 18 -2.05 4.17 3.69
CA GLY A 18 -2.29 2.74 3.48
C GLY A 18 -3.60 2.24 4.05
N GLU A 19 -4.01 2.69 5.24
CA GLU A 19 -5.26 2.30 5.87
C GLU A 19 -6.46 2.83 5.08
N GLY A 20 -6.44 4.12 4.75
CA GLY A 20 -7.43 4.78 3.90
C GLY A 20 -7.54 4.14 2.52
N LEU A 21 -6.41 3.74 1.91
CA LEU A 21 -6.45 2.96 0.67
C LEU A 21 -7.16 1.62 0.86
N MET A 22 -6.82 0.85 1.89
CA MET A 22 -7.51 -0.42 2.15
C MET A 22 -9.02 -0.23 2.35
N MET A 23 -9.44 0.84 3.04
CA MET A 23 -10.85 1.15 3.25
C MET A 23 -11.63 1.34 1.94
N THR A 24 -10.97 1.70 0.83
CA THR A 24 -11.64 1.87 -0.47
C THR A 24 -12.14 0.56 -1.08
N PHE A 25 -11.56 -0.59 -0.74
CA PHE A 25 -11.87 -1.88 -1.37
C PHE A 25 -12.02 -3.07 -0.41
N ASN A 26 -11.79 -2.89 0.90
CA ASN A 26 -11.83 -3.98 1.89
C ASN A 26 -13.22 -4.64 2.05
N GLN A 27 -14.29 -4.00 1.57
CA GLN A 27 -15.64 -4.57 1.57
C GLN A 27 -15.78 -5.77 0.61
N HIS A 28 -14.88 -5.88 -0.37
CA HIS A 28 -14.94 -6.90 -1.41
C HIS A 28 -13.65 -7.70 -1.53
N ILE A 29 -12.52 -7.18 -1.02
CA ILE A 29 -11.21 -7.81 -1.15
C ILE A 29 -10.55 -7.93 0.23
N ALA A 30 -10.27 -9.15 0.64
CA ALA A 30 -9.48 -9.43 1.84
C ALA A 30 -7.98 -9.34 1.52
N VAL A 31 -7.28 -8.39 2.16
CA VAL A 31 -5.83 -8.20 2.04
C VAL A 31 -5.20 -8.03 3.42
N SER A 32 -3.87 -7.93 3.47
CA SER A 32 -3.14 -7.59 4.70
C SER A 32 -2.25 -6.38 4.49
N SER A 33 -2.29 -5.42 5.41
CA SER A 33 -1.25 -4.40 5.60
C SER A 33 -0.28 -4.85 6.72
N GLY A 34 1.00 -4.49 6.61
CA GLY A 34 2.02 -4.80 7.63
C GLY A 34 2.69 -6.18 7.54
N SER A 35 3.41 -6.57 8.60
CA SER A 35 4.15 -7.86 8.71
C SER A 35 3.27 -9.07 9.02
N ALA A 36 2.10 -8.89 9.63
CA ALA A 36 1.14 -9.95 9.92
C ALA A 36 -0.22 -9.35 10.28
N CYS A 37 -1.29 -10.12 10.06
CA CYS A 37 -2.69 -9.81 10.36
C CYS A 37 -2.86 -8.99 11.65
N THR A 38 -3.12 -7.69 11.50
CA THR A 38 -3.71 -6.77 12.48
C THR A 38 -3.35 -7.05 13.95
N SER A 39 -2.15 -6.65 14.36
CA SER A 39 -1.99 -6.08 15.70
C SER A 39 -2.68 -4.72 15.66
N ALA A 40 -3.44 -4.33 16.69
CA ALA A 40 -4.13 -3.05 16.79
C ALA A 40 -3.18 -1.83 16.89
N SER A 41 -1.93 -1.99 16.45
CA SER A 41 -0.85 -1.04 16.51
C SER A 41 -0.69 -0.40 15.15
N LEU A 42 -0.71 0.93 15.12
CA LEU A 42 -0.49 1.78 13.95
C LEU A 42 0.97 1.74 13.45
N GLU A 43 1.73 0.70 13.76
CA GLU A 43 3.17 0.61 13.53
C GLU A 43 3.47 0.01 12.15
N PRO A 44 4.54 0.46 11.46
CA PRO A 44 4.90 -0.07 10.16
C PRO A 44 5.37 -1.53 10.28
N SER A 45 5.38 -2.23 9.14
CA SER A 45 5.93 -3.60 9.10
C SER A 45 7.41 -3.60 9.50
N TYR A 46 7.74 -4.20 10.65
CA TYR A 46 9.13 -4.35 11.09
C TYR A 46 10.00 -5.10 10.06
N VAL A 47 9.39 -5.97 9.25
CA VAL A 47 10.07 -6.67 8.14
C VAL A 47 10.45 -5.69 7.03
N LEU A 48 9.52 -4.83 6.61
CA LEU A 48 9.79 -3.86 5.55
C LEU A 48 10.79 -2.79 6.01
N VAL A 49 10.69 -2.35 7.26
CA VAL A 49 11.67 -1.44 7.87
C VAL A 49 13.05 -2.10 7.92
N ALA A 50 13.15 -3.35 8.35
CA ALA A 50 14.41 -4.10 8.33
C ALA A 50 14.98 -4.32 6.92
N MET A 51 14.13 -4.32 5.89
CA MET A 51 14.54 -4.35 4.48
C MET A 51 14.99 -2.96 3.96
N GLY A 52 14.92 -1.91 4.78
CA GLY A 52 15.35 -0.56 4.44
C GLY A 52 14.27 0.30 3.77
N LEU A 53 13.00 -0.09 3.83
CA LEU A 53 11.91 0.81 3.43
C LEU A 53 11.72 1.87 4.51
N GLY A 54 11.57 3.14 4.09
CA GLY A 54 11.17 4.21 4.99
C GLY A 54 9.74 4.00 5.50
N ASP A 55 9.45 4.54 6.68
CA ASP A 55 8.21 4.31 7.43
C ASP A 55 6.96 4.60 6.56
N ASP A 56 6.95 5.71 5.82
CA ASP A 56 5.86 6.11 4.93
C ASP A 56 5.52 5.03 3.88
N LEU A 57 6.55 4.37 3.34
CA LEU A 57 6.39 3.29 2.37
C LEU A 57 5.98 1.98 3.03
N ALA A 58 6.46 1.73 4.24
CA ALA A 58 6.06 0.57 5.01
C ALA A 58 4.58 0.64 5.44
N HIS A 59 4.06 1.84 5.74
CA HIS A 59 2.64 2.08 6.04
C HIS A 59 1.73 1.93 4.83
N SER A 60 2.20 2.34 3.66
CA SER A 60 1.44 2.25 2.40
C SER A 60 1.61 0.91 1.67
N SER A 61 2.06 -0.13 2.38
CA SER A 61 2.35 -1.44 1.81
C SER A 61 1.23 -2.44 2.03
N ILE A 62 0.76 -3.03 0.93
CA ILE A 62 -0.31 -4.04 0.94
C ILE A 62 0.25 -5.35 0.37
N ARG A 63 0.04 -6.44 1.12
CA ARG A 63 0.35 -7.80 0.70
C ARG A 63 -0.88 -8.50 0.15
N PHE A 64 -0.77 -8.94 -1.08
CA PHE A 64 -1.71 -9.79 -1.79
C PHE A 64 -1.20 -11.23 -1.76
N SER A 65 -2.07 -12.14 -1.30
CA SER A 65 -1.78 -13.56 -1.21
C SER A 65 -2.86 -14.34 -1.96
N LEU A 66 -2.48 -15.04 -3.01
CA LEU A 66 -3.40 -15.85 -3.83
C LEU A 66 -3.55 -17.25 -3.22
N GLY A 67 -4.77 -17.77 -3.24
CA GLY A 67 -5.10 -19.11 -2.77
C GLY A 67 -5.42 -20.07 -3.91
N ARG A 68 -5.68 -21.34 -3.57
CA ARG A 68 -6.11 -22.38 -4.53
C ARG A 68 -7.37 -22.00 -5.31
N PHE A 69 -8.24 -21.18 -4.71
CA PHE A 69 -9.54 -20.82 -5.25
C PHE A 69 -9.57 -19.43 -5.89
N THR A 70 -8.45 -18.71 -5.90
CA THR A 70 -8.37 -17.41 -6.57
C THR A 70 -8.40 -17.60 -8.08
N THR A 71 -9.30 -16.90 -8.77
CA THR A 71 -9.41 -16.95 -10.23
C THR A 71 -8.75 -15.74 -10.89
N GLU A 72 -8.61 -15.76 -12.22
CA GLU A 72 -8.11 -14.60 -12.96
C GLU A 72 -9.06 -13.40 -12.83
N GLU A 73 -10.37 -13.65 -12.79
CA GLU A 73 -11.38 -12.61 -12.60
C GLU A 73 -11.29 -11.92 -11.23
N ASP A 74 -10.95 -12.67 -10.18
CA ASP A 74 -10.69 -12.10 -8.86
C ASP A 74 -9.47 -11.16 -8.90
N VAL A 75 -8.43 -11.54 -9.65
CA VAL A 75 -7.22 -10.74 -9.82
C VAL A 75 -7.53 -9.47 -10.61
N ASP A 76 -8.28 -9.57 -11.72
CA ASP A 76 -8.70 -8.42 -12.51
C ASP A 76 -9.60 -7.46 -11.72
N PHE A 77 -10.51 -8.00 -10.91
CA PHE A 77 -11.32 -7.20 -9.99
C PHE A 77 -10.45 -6.49 -8.95
N ALA A 78 -9.45 -7.18 -8.39
CA ALA A 78 -8.54 -6.58 -7.43
C ALA A 78 -7.69 -5.47 -8.06
N ILE A 79 -7.17 -5.67 -9.27
CA ILE A 79 -6.40 -4.66 -10.01
C ILE A 79 -7.24 -3.40 -10.22
N ARG A 80 -8.50 -3.53 -10.68
CA ARG A 80 -9.39 -2.38 -10.90
C ARG A 80 -9.68 -1.64 -9.61
N SER A 81 -10.13 -2.35 -8.57
CA SER A 81 -10.49 -1.76 -7.27
C SER A 81 -9.32 -1.03 -6.62
N VAL A 82 -8.12 -1.64 -6.63
CA VAL A 82 -6.92 -1.02 -6.06
C VAL A 82 -6.49 0.21 -6.88
N SER A 83 -6.56 0.13 -8.22
CA SER A 83 -6.19 1.25 -9.08
C SER A 83 -7.13 2.45 -8.88
N GLU A 84 -8.43 2.20 -8.80
CA GLU A 84 -9.45 3.22 -8.51
C GLU A 84 -9.20 3.85 -7.13
N GLY A 85 -8.99 3.05 -6.10
CA GLY A 85 -8.68 3.52 -4.75
C GLY A 85 -7.41 4.37 -4.68
N VAL A 86 -6.32 3.92 -5.32
CA VAL A 86 -5.05 4.67 -5.38
C VAL A 86 -5.24 6.02 -6.07
N ASN A 87 -5.94 6.04 -7.21
CA ASN A 87 -6.15 7.28 -7.96
C ASN A 87 -7.03 8.25 -7.18
N HIS A 88 -8.11 7.77 -6.56
CA HIS A 88 -8.98 8.59 -5.73
C HIS A 88 -8.23 9.22 -4.56
N MET A 89 -7.43 8.43 -3.83
CA MET A 89 -6.61 8.95 -2.72
C MET A 89 -5.59 9.99 -3.19
N ARG A 90 -5.02 9.81 -4.38
CA ARG A 90 -4.07 10.75 -4.98
C ARG A 90 -4.72 12.05 -5.41
N GLU A 91 -5.94 12.02 -5.93
CA GLU A 91 -6.71 13.23 -6.28
C GLU A 91 -6.98 14.11 -5.04
N LEU A 92 -7.09 13.50 -3.86
CA LEU A 92 -7.33 14.19 -2.60
C LEU A 92 -6.04 14.56 -1.84
N SER A 93 -4.87 14.11 -2.32
CA SER A 93 -3.60 14.19 -1.59
C SER A 93 -2.78 15.42 -1.98
N PRO A 94 -2.55 16.38 -1.07
CA PRO A 94 -1.64 17.50 -1.32
C PRO A 94 -0.21 17.03 -1.61
N ILE A 95 0.21 15.91 -1.01
CA ILE A 95 1.53 15.31 -1.22
C ILE A 95 1.69 14.84 -2.67
N TRP A 96 0.62 14.31 -3.27
CA TRP A 96 0.62 13.88 -4.67
C TRP A 96 0.74 15.07 -5.62
N GLU A 97 0.05 16.19 -5.36
CA GLU A 97 0.20 17.42 -6.13
C GLU A 97 1.63 17.96 -6.05
N MET A 98 2.20 18.06 -4.85
CA MET A 98 3.58 18.50 -4.66
C MET A 98 4.59 17.60 -5.39
N TYR A 99 4.37 16.29 -5.38
CA TYR A 99 5.18 15.35 -6.16
C TYR A 99 5.08 15.60 -7.66
N LYS A 100 3.88 15.82 -8.20
CA LYS A 100 3.68 16.15 -9.62
C LYS A 100 4.34 17.46 -10.02
N ASP A 101 4.36 18.44 -9.11
CA ASP A 101 5.04 19.73 -9.30
C ASP A 101 6.58 19.64 -9.19
N GLY A 102 7.11 18.44 -8.92
CA GLY A 102 8.55 18.19 -8.85
C GLY A 102 9.18 18.62 -7.52
N VAL A 103 8.37 18.83 -6.47
CA VAL A 103 8.88 19.17 -5.14
C VAL A 103 9.59 17.97 -4.55
N ASP A 104 10.79 18.20 -4.02
CA ASP A 104 11.54 17.19 -3.28
C ASP A 104 10.96 17.03 -1.87
N LEU A 105 10.03 16.09 -1.72
CA LEU A 105 9.34 15.80 -0.46
C LEU A 105 10.29 15.41 0.68
N THR A 106 11.51 14.95 0.37
CA THR A 106 12.50 14.56 1.39
C THR A 106 13.16 15.75 2.08
N LYS A 107 13.02 16.95 1.49
CA LYS A 107 13.58 18.20 2.03
C LYS A 107 12.56 19.07 2.74
N ILE A 108 11.32 18.62 2.83
CA ILE A 108 10.25 19.33 3.53
C ILE A 108 10.35 18.98 5.02
N GLU A 109 10.46 20.00 5.86
CA GLU A 109 10.28 19.83 7.30
C GLU A 109 8.79 19.69 7.60
N TRP A 110 8.38 18.45 7.87
CA TRP A 110 7.02 18.15 8.31
C TRP A 110 6.89 18.45 9.80
N SER A 111 5.84 19.18 10.19
CA SER A 111 5.46 19.28 11.59
C SER A 111 4.93 17.94 12.06
N ALA A 112 5.60 17.29 13.02
CA ALA A 112 5.13 16.05 13.61
C ALA A 112 3.76 16.25 14.28
N HIS A 113 2.83 15.32 14.02
CA HIS A 113 1.57 15.18 14.75
C HIS A 113 1.69 14.11 15.83
#